data_AF-A0A938IJ23-F1
#
_entry.id   AF-A0A938IJ23-F1
#
_cell.length_a   1.000
_cell.length_b   1.000
_cell.length_c   1.000
_cell.angle_alpha   90.00
_cell.angle_beta   90.00
_cell.angle_gamma   90.00
#
_symmetry.space_group_name_H-M   'P 1'
#
loop_
_entity.id
_entity.type
_entity.pdbx_description
1 polymer ?
#
loop_
_entity_poly.entity_id
_entity_poly.type
_entity_poly.pdbx_seq_one_letter_code
_entity_poly.pdbx_strand_id
1 'polypeptide(L)'
;MPKPARSSFDHEPRAPEVRRLRRRMDRLNARLVMLLQERARLALAIGRAKRLHGLAAADPARERAMLRAASAGAAAGFSKRELQRLLRAIFAASRALVVRDRRGR
;
A
#
# COMPACT_ATOMS: atom_id res chain seq x y z
N MET A 1 -16.03 -15.01 -42.47
CA MET A 1 -14.85 -14.62 -41.66
C MET A 1 -15.24 -14.60 -40.18
N PRO A 2 -14.54 -15.31 -39.29
CA PRO A 2 -14.84 -15.27 -37.86
C PRO A 2 -14.46 -13.90 -37.28
N LYS A 3 -15.38 -13.33 -36.48
CA LYS A 3 -15.20 -12.06 -35.77
C LYS A 3 -14.06 -12.22 -34.74
N PRO A 4 -13.12 -11.26 -34.62
CA PRO A 4 -12.04 -11.40 -33.65
C PRO A 4 -12.61 -11.49 -32.23
N ALA A 5 -12.14 -12.47 -31.46
CA ALA A 5 -12.46 -12.63 -30.06
C ALA A 5 -12.07 -11.34 -29.32
N ARG A 6 -13.05 -10.68 -28.71
CA ARG A 6 -12.79 -9.50 -27.89
C ARG A 6 -11.92 -9.94 -26.73
N SER A 7 -10.72 -9.35 -26.64
CA SER A 7 -9.85 -9.48 -25.47
C SER A 7 -10.64 -9.13 -24.21
N SER A 8 -10.68 -10.06 -23.25
CA SER A 8 -11.37 -9.93 -21.96
C SER A 8 -10.88 -8.75 -21.11
N PHE A 9 -9.80 -8.07 -21.54
CA PHE A 9 -9.19 -6.93 -20.87
C PHE A 9 -9.76 -5.57 -21.31
N ASP A 10 -10.56 -5.50 -22.37
CA ASP A 10 -11.06 -4.22 -22.93
C ASP A 10 -12.49 -3.88 -22.46
N HIS A 11 -12.72 -3.93 -21.15
CA HIS A 11 -13.98 -3.44 -20.56
C HIS A 11 -13.93 -1.91 -20.37
N GLU A 12 -13.79 -1.17 -21.48
CA GLU A 12 -13.91 0.29 -21.44
C GLU A 12 -15.39 0.68 -21.37
N PRO A 13 -15.85 1.34 -20.30
CA PRO A 13 -17.26 1.65 -20.13
C PRO A 13 -17.70 2.66 -21.19
N ARG A 14 -18.87 2.45 -21.79
CA ARG A 14 -19.39 3.35 -22.84
C ARG A 14 -19.62 4.78 -22.35
N ALA A 15 -19.90 4.97 -21.05
CA ALA A 15 -20.11 6.27 -20.43
C ALA A 15 -18.79 7.08 -20.35
N PRO A 16 -18.69 8.25 -21.03
CA PRO A 16 -17.46 9.06 -21.06
C PRO A 16 -16.98 9.51 -19.67
N GLU A 17 -17.92 9.80 -18.76
CA GLU A 17 -17.59 10.19 -17.38
C GLU A 17 -16.88 9.07 -16.61
N VAL A 18 -17.40 7.84 -16.70
CA VAL A 18 -16.81 6.68 -16.02
C VAL A 18 -15.39 6.42 -16.55
N ARG A 19 -15.17 6.57 -17.86
CA ARG A 19 -13.82 6.47 -18.45
C ARG A 19 -12.86 7.50 -17.87
N ARG A 20 -13.29 8.77 -17.76
CA ARG A 20 -12.48 9.86 -17.19
C ARG A 20 -12.10 9.56 -15.74
N LEU A 21 -13.06 9.10 -14.94
CA LEU A 21 -12.85 8.75 -13.53
C LEU A 21 -11.90 7.56 -13.37
N ARG A 22 -12.05 6.50 -14.18
CA ARG A 22 -11.13 5.34 -14.17
C ARG A 22 -9.70 5.75 -14.51
N ARG A 23 -9.48 6.56 -15.54
CA ARG A 23 -8.13 7.08 -15.86
C ARG A 23 -7.52 7.91 -14.73
N ARG A 24 -8.35 8.64 -13.97
CA ARG A 24 -7.88 9.34 -12.76
C ARG A 24 -7.49 8.35 -11.66
N MET A 25 -8.28 7.28 -11.48
CA MET A 25 -8.00 6.22 -10.52
C MET A 25 -6.74 5.44 -10.88
N ASP A 26 -6.49 5.14 -12.16
CA ASP A 26 -5.26 4.46 -12.60
C ASP A 26 -4.01 5.28 -12.27
N ARG A 27 -4.05 6.59 -12.52
CA ARG A 27 -2.97 7.51 -12.14
C ARG A 27 -2.78 7.57 -10.63
N LEU A 28 -3.86 7.54 -9.86
CA LEU A 28 -3.79 7.49 -8.40
C LEU A 28 -3.17 6.16 -7.93
N ASN A 29 -3.56 5.04 -8.52
CA ASN A 29 -3.03 3.71 -8.19
C ASN A 29 -1.53 3.63 -8.47
N ALA A 30 -1.06 4.17 -9.60
CA ALA A 30 0.37 4.26 -9.90
C ALA A 30 1.12 5.04 -8.81
N ARG A 31 0.56 6.17 -8.33
CA ARG A 31 1.14 6.94 -7.23
C ARG A 31 1.13 6.18 -5.90
N LEU A 32 0.06 5.45 -5.60
CA LEU A 32 -0.02 4.60 -4.41
C LEU A 32 1.09 3.52 -4.43
N VAL A 33 1.33 2.89 -5.58
CA VAL A 33 2.42 1.92 -5.73
C VAL A 33 3.78 2.57 -5.46
N MET A 34 4.05 3.76 -6.01
CA MET A 34 5.31 4.47 -5.74
C MET A 34 5.50 4.78 -4.26
N LEU A 35 4.46 5.27 -3.57
CA LEU A 35 4.50 5.55 -2.13
C LEU A 35 4.74 4.28 -1.31
N LEU A 36 4.14 3.15 -1.71
CA LEU A 36 4.35 1.86 -1.06
C LEU A 36 5.79 1.36 -1.23
N GLN A 37 6.39 1.55 -2.40
CA GLN A 37 7.80 1.22 -2.65
C GLN A 37 8.75 2.08 -1.82
N GLU A 38 8.50 3.38 -1.72
CA GLU A 38 9.26 4.27 -0.86
C GLU A 38 9.16 3.85 0.60
N ARG A 39 7.93 3.57 1.08
CA ARG A 39 7.70 3.07 2.43
C ARG A 39 8.43 1.75 2.69
N ALA A 40 8.50 0.86 1.71
CA ALA A 40 9.25 -0.40 1.81
C ALA A 40 10.76 -0.18 1.97
N ARG A 41 11.34 0.75 1.21
CA ARG A 41 12.76 1.15 1.34
C ARG A 41 13.05 1.72 2.74
N LEU A 42 12.17 2.57 3.26
CA LEU A 42 12.28 3.10 4.62
C LEU A 42 12.18 1.99 5.68
N ALA A 43 11.24 1.06 5.54
CA ALA A 43 11.09 -0.06 6.47
C ALA A 43 12.36 -0.93 6.53
N LEU A 44 12.99 -1.17 5.38
CA LEU A 44 14.28 -1.88 5.28
C LEU A 44 15.42 -1.11 5.96
N ALA A 45 15.53 0.20 5.71
CA ALA A 45 16.54 1.05 6.34
C ALA A 45 16.38 1.05 7.88
N ILE A 46 15.17 1.25 8.38
CA ILE A 46 14.85 1.18 9.81
C ILE A 46 15.17 -0.21 10.37
N GLY A 47 14.82 -1.28 9.64
CA GLY A 47 15.10 -2.66 10.05
C GLY A 47 16.60 -2.96 10.19
N ARG A 48 17.44 -2.38 9.32
CA ARG A 48 18.91 -2.46 9.39
C ARG A 48 19.47 -1.62 10.54
N ALA A 49 19.00 -0.38 10.71
CA ALA A 49 19.42 0.49 11.80
C ALA A 49 19.10 -0.13 13.17
N LYS A 50 17.86 -0.63 13.36
CA LYS A 50 17.47 -1.35 14.57
C LYS A 50 18.38 -2.53 14.88
N ARG A 51 18.77 -3.30 13.86
CA ARG A 51 19.68 -4.44 14.02
C ARG A 51 21.07 -3.98 14.49
N LEU A 52 21.60 -2.91 13.90
CA LEU A 52 22.90 -2.35 14.28
C LEU A 52 22.92 -1.92 15.76
N HIS A 53 21.80 -1.41 16.27
CA HIS A 53 21.65 -0.98 17.66
C HIS A 53 21.07 -2.04 18.60
N GLY A 54 20.97 -3.31 18.19
CA GLY A 54 20.41 -4.38 19.04
C GLY A 54 18.93 -4.22 19.39
N LEU A 55 18.18 -3.40 18.66
CA LEU A 55 16.78 -3.10 18.92
C LEU A 55 15.83 -4.14 18.29
N ALA A 56 14.70 -4.37 18.97
CA ALA A 56 13.65 -5.24 18.49
C ALA A 56 13.06 -4.77 17.14
N ALA A 57 12.84 -5.73 16.24
CA ALA A 57 12.27 -5.46 14.91
C ALA A 57 10.85 -4.89 15.01
N ALA A 58 10.03 -5.46 15.89
CA ALA A 58 8.67 -5.02 16.16
C ALA A 58 8.66 -3.87 17.17
N ASP A 59 7.77 -2.90 16.93
CA ASP A 59 7.48 -1.82 17.87
C ASP A 59 5.95 -1.58 17.89
N PRO A 60 5.21 -2.33 18.73
CA PRO A 60 3.76 -2.25 18.79
C PRO A 60 3.26 -0.87 19.19
N ALA A 61 4.00 -0.13 20.02
CA ALA A 61 3.63 1.21 20.45
C ALA A 61 3.69 2.18 19.26
N ARG A 62 4.75 2.10 18.45
CA ARG A 62 4.88 2.89 17.22
C ARG A 62 3.79 2.56 16.21
N GLU A 63 3.46 1.29 16.00
CA GLU A 63 2.38 0.89 15.09
C GLU A 63 1.02 1.44 15.52
N ARG A 64 0.70 1.37 16.82
CA ARG A 64 -0.54 1.97 17.37
C ARG A 64 -0.58 3.48 17.15
N ALA A 65 0.54 4.17 17.35
CA ALA A 65 0.62 5.62 17.13
C ALA A 65 0.39 5.98 15.65
N MET A 66 1.00 5.24 14.71
CA MET A 66 0.79 5.45 13.28
C MET A 66 -0.66 5.21 12.86
N LEU A 67 -1.31 4.17 13.39
CA LEU A 67 -2.72 3.88 13.11
C LEU A 67 -3.65 4.98 13.63
N ARG A 68 -3.39 5.52 14.83
CA ARG A 68 -4.17 6.63 15.39
C ARG A 68 -4.03 7.89 14.53
N ALA A 69 -2.80 8.28 14.22
CA ALA A 69 -2.51 9.47 13.42
C ALA A 69 -3.17 9.42 12.04
N ALA A 70 -3.01 8.30 11.33
CA ALA A 70 -3.57 8.16 9.99
C ALA A 70 -5.11 8.09 9.94
N SER A 71 -5.75 7.83 11.07
CA SER A 71 -7.21 7.79 11.17
C SER A 71 -7.84 9.08 11.70
N ALA A 72 -7.03 10.08 12.07
CA ALA A 72 -7.50 11.31 12.71
C ALA A 72 -8.17 12.28 11.71
N GLY A 73 -7.89 12.14 10.41
CA GLY A 73 -8.47 12.98 9.34
C GLY A 73 -9.51 12.27 8.47
N ALA A 74 -10.17 11.22 8.97
CA ALA A 74 -11.15 10.47 8.18
C ALA A 74 -12.40 11.32 7.88
N ALA A 75 -12.55 11.78 6.63
CA ALA A 75 -13.74 12.45 6.11
C ALA A 75 -14.11 11.91 4.71
N ALA A 76 -15.39 11.99 4.35
CA ALA A 76 -16.06 11.71 3.06
C ALA A 76 -15.56 10.52 2.19
N GLY A 77 -14.83 9.56 2.75
CA GLY A 77 -14.24 8.42 2.05
C GLY A 77 -14.20 7.17 2.94
N PHE A 78 -13.07 6.46 2.98
CA PHE A 78 -12.91 5.29 3.83
C PHE A 78 -13.14 5.63 5.31
N SER A 79 -13.90 4.77 5.99
CA SER A 79 -14.05 4.83 7.44
C SER A 79 -12.70 4.67 8.14
N LYS A 80 -12.61 5.18 9.37
CA LYS A 80 -11.48 4.93 10.27
C LYS A 80 -11.11 3.44 10.36
N ARG A 81 -12.12 2.56 10.42
CA ARG A 81 -11.88 1.11 10.49
C ARG A 81 -11.23 0.58 9.21
N GLU A 82 -11.68 1.03 8.04
CA GLU A 82 -11.11 0.66 6.74
C GLU A 82 -9.66 1.11 6.60
N LEU A 83 -9.37 2.38 6.89
CA LEU A 83 -8.02 2.93 6.85
C LEU A 83 -7.07 2.15 7.75
N GLN A 84 -7.50 1.83 8.98
CA GLN A 84 -6.69 1.02 9.87
C GLN A 84 -6.45 -0.40 9.36
N ARG A 85 -7.44 -1.04 8.71
CA ARG A 85 -7.24 -2.36 8.11
C ARG A 85 -6.20 -2.31 6.99
N LEU A 86 -6.31 -1.35 6.09
CA LEU A 86 -5.36 -1.17 4.99
C LEU A 86 -3.93 -0.93 5.52
N LEU A 87 -3.78 -0.04 6.50
CA LEU A 87 -2.47 0.24 7.09
C LEU A 87 -1.88 -0.96 7.82
N ARG A 88 -2.69 -1.74 8.55
CA ARG A 88 -2.20 -2.98 9.19
C ARG A 88 -1.68 -3.98 8.16
N ALA A 89 -2.34 -4.12 7.02
CA ALA A 89 -1.87 -4.98 5.93
C ALA A 89 -0.52 -4.50 5.37
N ILE A 90 -0.39 -3.18 5.14
CA ILE A 90 0.87 -2.57 4.71
C ILE A 90 1.99 -2.79 5.74
N PHE A 91 1.69 -2.68 7.04
CA PHE A 91 2.67 -2.88 8.11
C PHE A 91 3.12 -4.35 8.17
N ALA A 92 2.19 -5.29 8.04
CA ALA A 92 2.49 -6.72 7.99
C ALA A 92 3.39 -7.08 6.80
N ALA A 93 3.07 -6.58 5.60
CA ALA A 93 3.89 -6.79 4.41
C ALA A 93 5.32 -6.24 4.58
N SER A 94 5.46 -5.08 5.25
CA SER A 94 6.77 -4.48 5.53
C SER A 94 7.59 -5.27 6.54
N ARG A 95 6.97 -5.78 7.61
CA ARG A 95 7.67 -6.66 8.55
C ARG A 95 8.15 -7.93 7.85
N ALA A 96 7.31 -8.55 7.02
CA ALA A 96 7.68 -9.72 6.23
C ALA A 96 8.84 -9.42 5.26
N LEU A 97 8.84 -8.23 4.63
CA LEU A 97 9.98 -7.77 3.82
C LEU A 97 11.28 -7.65 4.63
N VAL A 98 11.24 -7.00 5.79
CA VAL A 98 12.42 -6.85 6.67
C VAL A 98 12.94 -8.21 7.14
N VAL A 99 12.06 -9.16 7.47
CA VAL A 99 12.46 -10.52 7.86
C VAL A 99 13.15 -11.24 6.70
N ARG A 100 12.63 -11.12 5.47
CA ARG A 100 13.26 -11.71 4.27
C ARG A 100 14.65 -11.13 4.00
N ASP A 101 14.81 -9.80 4.08
CA ASP A 101 16.11 -9.11 3.90
C ASP A 101 17.15 -9.50 4.96
N ARG A 102 16.71 -9.94 6.14
CA ARG A 102 17.62 -10.47 7.18
C ARG A 102 18.05 -11.91 6.93
N ARG A 103 17.19 -12.73 6.29
CA ARG A 103 17.45 -14.14 6.00
C ARG A 103 18.21 -14.37 4.70
N GLY A 104 18.09 -13.46 3.73
CA GLY A 104 18.80 -13.50 2.45
C GLY A 104 20.19 -12.87 2.48
N ARG A 105 20.79 -12.74 3.67
CA ARG A 105 22.19 -12.39 3.89
C ARG A 105 22.89 -13.54 4.57
#